data_AF-A0A8J7X0L4-F1
#
_entry.id   AF-A0A8J7X0L4-F1
#
_cell.length_a   1.000
_cell.length_b   1.000
_cell.length_c   1.000
_cell.angle_alpha   90.00
_cell.angle_beta   90.00
_cell.angle_gamma   90.00
#
_symmetry.space_group_name_H-M   'P 1'
#
loop_
_entity.id
_entity.type
_entity.pdbx_description
1 polymer ?
#
loop_
_entity_poly.entity_id
_entity_poly.type
_entity_poly.pdbx_seq_one_letter_code
_entity_poly.pdbx_strand_id
1 'polypeptide(L)'
;MSGCFGSPLPKDIRGEGNGSKYMDPQACEEKDGKMKDLCYVNTAPQLKDETLCEKIHDERYMEICYGRVGVATGNNDLCDKITDTPTRQQCHTTLQENKKLF
;
A
#
# COMPACT_ATOMS: atom_id res chain seq x y z
N MET A 1 -3.33 23.93 41.55
CA MET A 1 -4.00 24.35 40.30
C MET A 1 -3.71 23.30 39.25
N SER A 2 -4.77 22.64 38.75
CA SER A 2 -4.98 22.04 37.42
C SER A 2 -3.82 21.24 36.78
N GLY A 3 -3.92 19.99 36.33
CA GLY A 3 -5.02 19.06 36.07
C GLY A 3 -4.45 17.95 35.17
N CYS A 4 -4.90 16.70 35.34
CA CYS A 4 -4.45 15.50 34.62
C CYS A 4 -5.18 15.29 33.28
N PHE A 5 -4.49 14.72 32.29
CA PHE A 5 -4.94 13.66 31.36
C PHE A 5 -3.65 12.97 30.88
N GLY A 6 -3.28 11.73 31.30
CA GLY A 6 -3.96 10.47 31.00
C GLY A 6 -3.81 10.18 29.49
N SER A 7 -2.96 9.28 28.99
CA SER A 7 -2.78 7.89 29.43
C SER A 7 -1.45 7.23 28.97
N PRO A 8 -1.04 6.08 29.57
CA PRO A 8 0.27 5.44 29.40
C PRO A 8 0.28 4.17 28.50
N LEU A 9 1.38 4.01 27.72
CA LEU A 9 2.26 2.84 27.41
C LEU A 9 1.69 1.38 27.38
N PRO A 10 2.18 0.44 26.51
CA PRO A 10 3.47 -0.25 26.73
C PRO A 10 4.25 -0.62 25.43
N LYS A 11 5.59 -0.52 25.31
CA LYS A 11 6.72 -1.35 25.81
C LYS A 11 6.61 -2.87 25.56
N ASP A 12 7.75 -3.48 25.18
CA ASP A 12 8.09 -4.93 25.09
C ASP A 12 7.97 -5.57 23.67
N ILE A 13 9.06 -5.59 22.88
CA ILE A 13 10.16 -6.59 22.83
C ILE A 13 9.68 -8.02 22.52
N ARG A 14 9.67 -8.39 21.23
CA ARG A 14 10.30 -9.62 20.68
C ARG A 14 10.29 -9.57 19.15
N GLY A 15 11.46 -9.49 18.53
CA GLY A 15 11.58 -9.62 17.07
C GLY A 15 12.96 -9.22 16.58
N GLU A 16 13.88 -10.17 16.52
CA GLU A 16 15.01 -10.07 15.60
C GLU A 16 14.46 -9.97 14.18
N GLY A 17 14.87 -8.95 13.44
CA GLY A 17 14.39 -8.71 12.08
C GLY A 17 15.09 -7.52 11.47
N ASN A 18 16.19 -7.79 10.77
CA ASN A 18 16.85 -6.84 9.89
C ASN A 18 15.85 -6.41 8.79
N GLY A 19 15.54 -5.11 8.73
CA GLY A 19 14.83 -4.45 7.63
C GLY A 19 13.36 -4.14 7.90
N SER A 20 13.02 -2.88 8.26
CA SER A 20 11.66 -2.29 8.14
C SER A 20 11.61 -0.80 8.54
N LYS A 21 12.57 0.04 8.11
CA LYS A 21 12.44 1.51 8.28
C LYS A 21 11.76 2.21 7.10
N TYR A 22 11.29 1.46 6.10
CA TYR A 22 10.88 1.99 4.78
C TYR A 22 9.39 1.77 4.42
N MET A 23 8.56 1.26 5.32
CA MET A 23 7.14 0.96 5.04
C MET A 23 6.16 1.83 5.81
N ASP A 24 6.61 2.92 6.44
CA ASP A 24 5.68 3.83 7.12
C ASP A 24 4.94 4.70 6.08
N PRO A 25 3.60 4.61 5.97
CA PRO A 25 2.85 5.40 5.00
C PRO A 25 2.78 6.88 5.37
N GLN A 26 3.04 7.26 6.63
CA GLN A 26 3.13 8.67 7.04
C GLN A 26 4.36 9.34 6.41
N ALA A 27 5.44 8.60 6.15
CA ALA A 27 6.59 9.13 5.42
C ALA A 27 6.25 9.54 3.98
N CYS A 28 5.12 9.08 3.42
CA CYS A 28 4.62 9.57 2.14
C CYS A 28 3.86 10.91 2.27
N GLU A 29 3.32 11.23 3.45
CA GLU A 29 2.63 12.50 3.70
C GLU A 29 3.59 13.70 3.71
N GLU A 30 4.85 13.48 4.08
CA GLU A 30 5.92 14.50 4.03
C GLU A 30 6.42 14.81 2.60
N LYS A 31 5.95 14.07 1.59
CA LYS A 31 6.31 14.28 0.18
C LYS A 31 5.22 15.07 -0.52
N ASP A 32 5.57 15.74 -1.60
CA ASP A 32 4.64 16.53 -2.41
C ASP A 32 4.59 16.09 -3.88
N GLY A 33 3.42 16.32 -4.49
CA GLY A 33 3.16 16.04 -5.91
C GLY A 33 3.44 14.60 -6.31
N LYS A 34 4.14 14.41 -7.44
CA LYS A 34 4.44 13.08 -8.00
C LYS A 34 5.25 12.17 -7.06
N MET A 35 6.07 12.75 -6.20
CA MET A 35 6.88 11.99 -5.24
C MET A 35 6.00 11.37 -4.14
N LYS A 36 4.92 12.04 -3.76
CA LYS A 36 3.91 11.53 -2.84
C LYS A 36 3.20 10.33 -3.45
N ASP A 37 2.70 10.49 -4.67
CA ASP A 37 1.98 9.44 -5.40
C ASP A 37 2.85 8.18 -5.58
N LEU A 38 4.09 8.35 -6.07
CA LEU A 38 5.04 7.25 -6.24
C LEU A 38 5.40 6.55 -4.93
N CYS A 39 5.39 7.29 -3.81
CA CYS A 39 5.61 6.69 -2.50
C CYS A 39 4.48 5.72 -2.16
N TYR A 40 3.22 6.14 -2.31
CA TYR A 40 2.07 5.28 -2.06
C TYR A 40 2.03 4.06 -2.99
N VAL A 41 2.34 4.23 -4.28
CA VAL A 41 2.43 3.12 -5.25
C VAL A 41 3.37 1.99 -4.80
N ASN A 42 4.45 2.34 -4.09
CA ASN A 42 5.43 1.37 -3.61
C ASN A 42 5.12 0.85 -2.21
N THR A 43 4.54 1.69 -1.34
CA THR A 43 4.22 1.33 0.05
C THR A 43 2.96 0.48 0.16
N ALA A 44 1.90 0.83 -0.57
CA ALA A 44 0.62 0.15 -0.54
C ALA A 44 0.69 -1.38 -0.76
N PRO A 45 1.37 -1.90 -1.80
CA PRO A 45 1.44 -3.35 -2.00
C PRO A 45 2.27 -4.09 -0.93
N GLN A 46 3.24 -3.41 -0.30
CA GLN A 46 4.02 -4.01 0.78
C GLN A 46 3.20 -4.12 2.07
N LEU A 47 2.37 -3.11 2.34
CA LEU A 47 1.42 -3.11 3.47
C LEU A 47 0.13 -3.87 3.17
N LYS A 48 -0.12 -4.22 1.91
CA LYS A 48 -1.35 -4.84 1.44
C LYS A 48 -2.59 -4.01 1.80
N ASP A 49 -2.46 -2.69 1.70
CA ASP A 49 -3.47 -1.72 2.08
C ASP A 49 -3.88 -0.87 0.87
N GLU A 50 -5.08 -1.13 0.35
CA GLU A 50 -5.62 -0.40 -0.80
C GLU A 50 -6.04 1.03 -0.46
N THR A 51 -6.29 1.36 0.81
CA THR A 51 -6.70 2.71 1.22
C THR A 51 -5.60 3.74 0.97
N LEU A 52 -4.35 3.27 0.90
CA LEU A 52 -3.21 4.11 0.52
C LEU A 52 -3.25 4.49 -0.96
N CYS A 53 -3.84 3.67 -1.83
CA CYS A 53 -4.02 4.02 -3.23
C CYS A 53 -5.03 5.17 -3.40
N GLU A 54 -6.02 5.29 -2.50
CA GLU A 54 -7.00 6.40 -2.50
C GLU A 54 -6.36 7.76 -2.18
N LYS A 55 -5.15 7.78 -1.62
CA LYS A 55 -4.40 9.01 -1.33
C LYS A 55 -3.63 9.56 -2.54
N ILE A 56 -3.56 8.79 -3.62
CA ILE A 56 -2.83 9.15 -4.83
C ILE A 56 -3.67 10.12 -5.67
N HIS A 57 -3.06 11.21 -6.12
CA HIS A 57 -3.76 12.23 -6.90
C HIS A 57 -3.75 11.95 -8.41
N ASP A 58 -2.64 11.44 -8.98
CA ASP A 58 -2.60 11.04 -10.40
C ASP A 58 -3.32 9.70 -10.60
N GLU A 59 -4.40 9.72 -11.38
CA GLU A 59 -5.23 8.54 -11.68
C GLU A 59 -4.40 7.36 -12.22
N ARG A 60 -3.38 7.61 -13.04
CA ARG A 60 -2.54 6.53 -13.59
C ARG A 60 -1.74 5.86 -12.49
N TYR A 61 -1.21 6.63 -11.52
CA TYR A 61 -0.51 6.05 -10.38
C TYR A 61 -1.47 5.34 -9.43
N MET A 62 -2.69 5.84 -9.26
CA MET A 62 -3.73 5.20 -8.46
C MET A 62 -4.08 3.82 -9.03
N GLU A 63 -4.29 3.72 -10.35
CA GLU A 63 -4.56 2.46 -11.04
C GLU A 63 -3.40 1.46 -10.91
N ILE A 64 -2.16 1.93 -11.12
CA ILE A 64 -0.96 1.10 -10.92
C ILE A 64 -0.88 0.60 -9.47
N CYS A 65 -1.21 1.46 -8.49
CA CYS A 65 -1.24 1.10 -7.08
C CYS A 65 -2.25 -0.03 -6.82
N TYR A 66 -3.49 0.12 -7.25
CA TYR A 66 -4.51 -0.93 -7.13
C TYR A 66 -4.07 -2.24 -7.76
N GLY A 67 -3.46 -2.17 -8.95
CA GLY A 67 -2.94 -3.35 -9.62
C GLY A 67 -1.88 -4.09 -8.80
N ARG A 68 -0.94 -3.35 -8.22
CA ARG A 68 0.12 -3.93 -7.38
C ARG A 68 -0.43 -4.48 -6.07
N VAL A 69 -1.35 -3.77 -5.41
CA VAL A 69 -1.99 -4.25 -4.16
C VAL A 69 -2.83 -5.49 -4.45
N GLY A 70 -3.61 -5.49 -5.53
CA GLY A 70 -4.37 -6.66 -6.00
C GLY A 70 -3.48 -7.87 -6.19
N VAL A 71 -2.37 -7.71 -6.92
CA VAL A 71 -1.37 -8.78 -7.12
C VAL A 71 -0.76 -9.27 -5.80
N ALA A 72 -0.38 -8.36 -4.90
CA ALA A 72 0.26 -8.69 -3.62
C ALA A 72 -0.69 -9.36 -2.60
N THR A 73 -1.99 -9.05 -2.70
CA THR A 73 -3.05 -9.62 -1.84
C THR A 73 -3.70 -10.86 -2.44
N GLY A 74 -3.57 -11.07 -3.75
CA GLY A 74 -4.36 -12.07 -4.45
C GLY A 74 -5.78 -11.61 -4.79
N ASN A 75 -6.11 -10.33 -4.57
CA ASN A 75 -7.46 -9.81 -4.68
C ASN A 75 -7.78 -9.37 -6.12
N ASN A 76 -8.73 -10.06 -6.75
CA ASN A 76 -9.18 -9.75 -8.11
C ASN A 76 -10.08 -8.51 -8.13
N ASP A 77 -10.84 -8.24 -7.06
CA ASP A 77 -11.73 -7.08 -6.96
C ASP A 77 -10.94 -5.77 -7.07
N LEU A 78 -9.67 -5.75 -6.63
CA LEU A 78 -8.79 -4.60 -6.79
C LEU A 78 -8.32 -4.40 -8.24
N CYS A 79 -8.14 -5.48 -9.01
CA CYS A 79 -7.88 -5.38 -10.45
C CYS A 79 -9.12 -4.83 -11.19
N ASP A 80 -10.33 -5.21 -10.75
CA ASP A 80 -11.58 -4.76 -11.36
C ASP A 80 -11.85 -3.25 -11.16
N LYS A 81 -11.22 -2.63 -10.14
CA LYS A 81 -11.24 -1.17 -9.93
C LYS A 81 -10.45 -0.40 -10.99
N ILE A 82 -9.60 -1.06 -11.77
CA ILE A 82 -8.74 -0.42 -12.77
C ILE A 82 -9.55 -0.21 -14.05
N THR A 83 -9.62 1.05 -14.51
CA THR A 83 -10.35 1.44 -15.71
C THR A 83 -9.50 1.17 -16.95
N ASP A 84 -8.20 1.43 -16.86
CA ASP A 84 -7.26 1.13 -17.93
C ASP A 84 -7.21 -0.38 -18.23
N THR A 85 -7.69 -0.74 -19.41
CA THR A 85 -7.83 -2.13 -19.85
C THR A 85 -6.51 -2.89 -19.87
N PRO A 86 -5.39 -2.36 -20.43
CA PRO A 86 -4.11 -3.06 -20.39
C PRO A 86 -3.61 -3.26 -18.95
N THR A 87 -3.72 -2.26 -18.07
CA THR A 87 -3.29 -2.39 -16.67
C THR A 87 -4.14 -3.40 -15.90
N ARG A 88 -5.46 -3.41 -16.10
CA ARG A 88 -6.36 -4.42 -15.52
C ARG A 88 -6.01 -5.82 -15.98
N GLN A 89 -5.83 -6.02 -17.28
CA GLN A 89 -5.49 -7.32 -17.84
C GLN A 89 -4.15 -7.83 -17.30
N GLN A 90 -3.16 -6.94 -17.19
CA GLN A 90 -1.88 -7.27 -16.58
C GLN A 90 -2.04 -7.73 -15.12
N CYS A 91 -2.84 -7.01 -14.33
CA CYS A 91 -3.14 -7.36 -12.93
C CYS A 91 -3.70 -8.79 -12.80
N HIS A 92 -4.74 -9.13 -13.55
CA HIS A 92 -5.31 -10.49 -13.53
C HIS A 92 -4.35 -11.56 -14.05
N THR A 93 -3.55 -11.24 -15.06
CA THR A 93 -2.57 -12.19 -15.61
C THR A 93 -1.52 -12.54 -14.57
N THR A 94 -0.94 -11.54 -13.90
CA THR A 94 0.04 -11.76 -12.82
C THR A 94 -0.60 -12.51 -11.64
N LEU A 95 -1.86 -12.22 -11.30
CA LEU A 95 -2.59 -13.00 -10.30
C LEU A 95 -2.73 -14.48 -10.67
N GLN A 96 -3.06 -14.78 -11.93
CA GLN A 96 -3.16 -16.15 -12.42
C GLN A 96 -1.79 -16.86 -12.44
N GLU A 97 -0.72 -16.15 -12.79
CA GLU A 97 0.65 -16.68 -12.75
C GLU A 97 1.09 -17.00 -11.32
N ASN A 98 0.83 -16.10 -10.37
CA ASN A 98 1.12 -16.34 -8.95
C ASN A 98 0.35 -17.53 -8.38
N LYS A 99 -0.86 -17.82 -8.89
CA LYS A 99 -1.64 -19.00 -8.49
C LYS A 99 -1.11 -20.32 -9.05
N LYS A 100 -0.38 -20.31 -10.18
CA LYS A 100 0.21 -21.52 -10.81
C LYS A 100 1.52 -21.98 -10.16
N LEU A 101 2.04 -21.22 -9.20
CA LEU A 101 3.26 -21.53 -8.43
C LEU A 101 2.99 -22.32 -7.14
N PHE A 102 1.74 -22.70 -6.87
CA PHE A 102 1.30 -23.60 -5.81
C PHE A 102 0.48 -24.75 -6.39
#